data_AF-A0A5N0YVZ6-F1
#
_entry.id   AF-A0A5N0YVZ6-F1
#
_cell.length_a   1.000
_cell.length_b   1.000
_cell.length_c   1.000
_cell.angle_alpha   90.00
_cell.angle_beta   90.00
_cell.angle_gamma   90.00
#
_symmetry.space_group_name_H-M   'P 1'
#
loop_
_entity.id
_entity.type
_entity.pdbx_description
1 polymer ?
#
loop_
_entity_poly.entity_id
_entity_poly.type
_entity_poly.pdbx_seq_one_letter_code
_entity_poly.pdbx_strand_id
1 'polypeptide(L)'
;MNIQRVYSSERKWLSQSLHRSLQVVPFYPTHQESRQMFWQSTKKRQAWRYTVENQTVYFVVEFTDTRMIICNLLAEKSPTDWCSFFMQLESCGRYFFKKSCELRFEEQLSSEWHERLLLHQYEMTTHQTGQHIWQKKLNYCSGLVLGGGGAHEAYQIGVWKALKEKNLAFEIITGTSVGALNGVLILQNDLDQATSLWKKLTTSQVMEFPKRTEENDLRKRFIQETRQMARSAIVEGGTSIAPLENLLRRMLEPQKILATPKPRLFTVATRLPDFTEVVTPIQQLSAKEIADWILASAAFYPAMAYRKISGSKYIDGGYRNNLPIDVAIQHGATECFVVDINGPGITKKITPPPGFVQWECGSLWSLGGFLIFDSQRNQMNIQLGYLETKKVLGDFQGKWYTFFTVKKAEDSWRKFLNYLMKDVQIDLSFWSDPKFWRDLRKLYKDRVVIETCGLAMLELLAKKRVVLPNKVYHFNEMVGRICKENILTKDSLRSIGQLNAEEWQKFQIYQKKQKVEQEKQATLFRLIRNKENAKLQSSLDAQPIDTLLILYLYYLKEEQQWHKNFLMKS
;
A
#
# COMPACT_ATOMS: atom_id res chain seq x y z
N MET A 1 -3.99 -7.00 12.55
CA MET A 1 -3.97 -5.89 13.53
C MET A 1 -3.98 -4.56 12.79
N ASN A 2 -4.85 -3.59 13.16
CA ASN A 2 -4.92 -2.28 12.49
C ASN A 2 -4.33 -1.20 13.42
N ILE A 3 -3.10 -0.75 13.13
CA ILE A 3 -2.39 0.25 13.92
C ILE A 3 -2.55 1.62 13.26
N GLN A 4 -2.98 2.62 14.04
CA GLN A 4 -3.27 3.96 13.54
C GLN A 4 -2.72 5.03 14.46
N ARG A 5 -2.14 6.07 13.86
CA ARG A 5 -1.78 7.29 14.60
C ARG A 5 -3.04 8.02 15.07
N VAL A 6 -2.99 8.56 16.28
CA VAL A 6 -4.06 9.38 16.86
C VAL A 6 -3.69 10.85 16.77
N TYR A 7 -4.62 11.67 16.27
CA TYR A 7 -4.45 13.10 16.10
C TYR A 7 -5.26 13.89 17.12
N SER A 8 -4.84 15.13 17.38
CA SER A 8 -5.49 16.01 18.35
C SER A 8 -6.93 16.36 17.97
N SER A 9 -7.21 16.51 16.67
CA SER A 9 -8.57 16.77 16.16
C SER A 9 -9.57 15.67 16.53
N GLU A 10 -9.10 14.45 16.79
CA GLU A 10 -9.95 13.30 17.09
C GLU A 10 -10.37 13.23 18.55
N ARG A 11 -9.87 14.16 19.39
CA ARG A 11 -10.21 14.21 20.82
C ARG A 11 -11.72 14.24 21.06
N LYS A 12 -12.48 14.93 20.21
CA LYS A 12 -13.95 14.98 20.32
C LYS A 12 -14.60 13.60 20.12
N TRP A 13 -14.02 12.76 19.26
CA TRP A 13 -14.58 11.45 18.91
C TRP A 13 -14.10 10.32 19.81
N LEU A 14 -12.90 10.46 20.38
CA LEU A 14 -12.28 9.45 21.24
C LEU A 14 -12.38 9.79 22.74
N SER A 15 -12.88 10.97 23.10
CA SER A 15 -12.95 11.41 24.50
C SER A 15 -13.70 10.41 25.38
N GLN A 16 -14.82 9.86 24.91
CA GLN A 16 -15.63 8.95 25.72
C GLN A 16 -14.92 7.62 26.01
N SER A 17 -14.35 6.97 25.00
CA SER A 17 -13.61 5.71 25.17
C SER A 17 -12.34 5.94 25.98
N LEU A 18 -11.59 6.99 25.68
CA LEU A 18 -10.32 7.29 26.32
C LEU A 18 -10.51 7.86 27.73
N HIS A 19 -11.66 8.44 28.08
CA HIS A 19 -11.96 8.83 29.45
C HIS A 19 -12.20 7.61 30.35
N ARG A 20 -12.78 6.54 29.78
CA ARG A 20 -13.00 5.25 30.46
C ARG A 20 -11.76 4.35 30.49
N SER A 21 -10.71 4.69 29.75
CA SER A 21 -9.51 3.87 29.70
C SER A 21 -8.70 3.95 31.00
N LEU A 22 -8.11 2.81 31.34
CA LEU A 22 -7.22 2.59 32.46
C LEU A 22 -5.81 2.39 31.94
N GLN A 23 -4.82 2.75 32.75
CA GLN A 23 -3.43 2.40 32.45
C GLN A 23 -3.26 0.89 32.68
N VAL A 24 -2.89 0.17 31.63
CA VAL A 24 -2.76 -1.30 31.70
C VAL A 24 -1.51 -1.69 32.46
N VAL A 25 -0.47 -0.88 32.32
CA VAL A 25 0.81 -0.99 33.00
C VAL A 25 1.05 0.36 33.70
N PRO A 26 1.57 0.39 34.94
CA PRO A 26 1.69 1.62 35.74
C PRO A 26 2.85 2.49 35.24
N PHE A 27 2.65 3.18 34.12
CA PHE A 27 3.61 4.17 33.60
C PHE A 27 3.58 5.49 34.37
N TYR A 28 2.43 5.81 34.98
CA TYR A 28 2.21 7.07 35.71
C TYR A 28 1.52 6.79 37.05
N PRO A 29 1.66 7.69 38.04
CA PRO A 29 1.00 7.56 39.35
C PRO A 29 -0.52 7.39 39.26
N THR A 30 -1.18 8.06 38.31
CA THR A 30 -2.64 8.00 38.17
C THR A 30 -3.11 7.74 36.74
N HIS A 31 -4.29 7.11 36.61
CA HIS A 31 -4.95 6.96 35.32
C HIS A 31 -5.26 8.31 34.65
N GLN A 32 -5.57 9.35 35.43
CA GLN A 32 -5.85 10.69 34.90
C GLN A 32 -4.62 11.30 34.25
N GLU A 33 -3.48 11.21 34.91
CA GLU A 33 -2.21 11.69 34.40
C GLU A 33 -1.79 10.97 33.12
N SER A 34 -1.87 9.64 33.11
CA SER A 34 -1.62 8.83 31.91
C SER A 34 -2.48 9.27 30.71
N ARG A 35 -3.79 9.52 30.91
CA ARG A 35 -4.68 10.02 29.85
C ARG A 35 -4.31 11.42 29.38
N GLN A 36 -3.89 12.31 30.29
CA GLN A 36 -3.43 13.65 29.94
C GLN A 36 -2.15 13.59 29.10
N MET A 37 -1.17 12.78 29.51
CA MET A 37 0.10 12.61 28.81
C MET A 37 -0.08 11.97 27.43
N PHE A 38 -1.05 11.07 27.27
CA PHE A 38 -1.45 10.56 25.96
C PHE A 38 -1.89 11.69 25.02
N TRP A 39 -2.77 12.58 25.46
CA TRP A 39 -3.23 13.71 24.64
C TRP A 39 -2.16 14.77 24.38
N GLN A 40 -1.19 14.95 25.28
CA GLN A 40 -0.05 15.82 25.00
C GLN A 40 0.84 15.23 23.90
N SER A 41 1.01 13.91 23.90
CA SER A 41 1.84 13.17 22.94
C SER A 41 1.27 13.17 21.50
N THR A 42 -0.02 13.45 21.29
CA THR A 42 -0.59 13.62 19.94
C THR A 42 0.05 14.80 19.21
N LYS A 43 0.42 15.88 19.92
CA LYS A 43 1.11 17.05 19.34
C LYS A 43 2.50 16.69 18.81
N LYS A 44 3.18 15.74 19.46
CA LYS A 44 4.48 15.19 19.06
C LYS A 44 4.39 14.06 18.04
N ARG A 45 3.17 13.66 17.62
CA ARG A 45 2.91 12.52 16.71
C ARG A 45 3.37 11.15 17.25
N GLN A 46 3.42 11.01 18.57
CA GLN A 46 3.87 9.80 19.28
C GLN A 46 2.71 8.93 19.79
N ALA A 47 1.47 9.41 19.67
CA ALA A 47 0.28 8.69 20.12
C ALA A 47 -0.32 7.81 19.02
N TRP A 48 -0.59 6.55 19.37
CA TRP A 48 -1.11 5.53 18.47
C TRP A 48 -2.23 4.75 19.15
N ARG A 49 -2.99 4.02 18.33
CA ARG A 49 -3.96 3.04 18.78
C ARG A 49 -3.92 1.80 17.90
N TYR A 50 -4.32 0.69 18.46
CA TYR A 50 -4.66 -0.50 17.70
C TYR A 50 -5.95 -1.12 18.23
N THR A 51 -6.63 -1.89 17.40
CA THR A 51 -7.86 -2.60 17.77
C THR A 51 -7.72 -4.08 17.45
N VAL A 52 -8.07 -4.93 18.41
CA VAL A 52 -8.13 -6.40 18.31
C VAL A 52 -9.41 -6.87 18.99
N GLU A 53 -10.23 -7.69 18.32
CA GLU A 53 -11.41 -8.37 18.91
C GLU A 53 -12.31 -7.48 19.78
N ASN A 54 -12.61 -6.26 19.31
CA ASN A 54 -13.40 -5.21 19.99
C ASN A 54 -12.75 -4.52 21.19
N GLN A 55 -11.48 -4.77 21.50
CA GLN A 55 -10.71 -3.98 22.45
C GLN A 55 -9.80 -3.00 21.70
N THR A 56 -9.83 -1.73 22.11
CA THR A 56 -8.90 -0.71 21.62
C THR A 56 -7.85 -0.44 22.68
N VAL A 57 -6.58 -0.53 22.27
CA VAL A 57 -5.43 -0.15 23.08
C VAL A 57 -4.83 1.12 22.49
N TYR A 58 -4.60 2.09 23.36
CA TYR A 58 -3.96 3.36 23.05
C TYR A 58 -2.56 3.33 23.66
N PHE A 59 -1.57 3.78 22.91
CA PHE A 59 -0.18 3.71 23.35
C PHE A 59 0.63 4.90 22.86
N VAL A 60 1.63 5.28 23.65
CA VAL A 60 2.60 6.32 23.28
C VAL A 60 3.94 5.66 23.07
N VAL A 61 4.56 5.94 21.92
CA VAL A 61 5.85 5.36 21.56
C VAL A 61 6.85 6.38 21.05
N GLU A 62 8.10 6.15 21.42
CA GLU A 62 9.29 6.75 20.83
C GLU A 62 10.03 5.69 20.02
N PHE A 63 10.62 6.10 18.90
CA PHE A 63 11.37 5.19 18.04
C PHE A 63 12.84 5.58 18.00
N THR A 64 13.72 4.58 18.13
CA THR A 64 15.09 4.66 17.62
C THR A 64 15.18 3.83 16.33
N ASP A 65 16.37 3.73 15.71
CA ASP A 65 16.55 2.90 14.52
C ASP A 65 16.17 1.44 14.78
N THR A 66 16.56 0.90 15.94
CA THR A 66 16.39 -0.51 16.29
C THR A 66 15.28 -0.79 17.30
N ARG A 67 14.73 0.22 17.99
CA ARG A 67 13.86 0.00 19.15
C ARG A 67 12.54 0.74 19.06
N MET A 68 11.49 0.12 19.61
CA MET A 68 10.23 0.78 19.96
C MET A 68 10.17 0.93 21.47
N ILE A 69 10.21 2.16 21.97
CA ILE A 69 10.08 2.45 23.40
C ILE A 69 8.64 2.87 23.66
N ILE A 70 7.95 2.14 24.52
CA ILE A 70 6.61 2.46 24.98
C ILE A 70 6.71 3.23 26.29
N CYS A 71 6.07 4.39 26.32
CA CYS A 71 6.06 5.29 27.47
C CYS A 71 4.66 5.42 28.09
N ASN A 72 3.64 4.80 27.50
CA ASN A 72 2.27 4.81 28.01
C ASN A 72 1.43 3.72 27.32
N LEU A 73 0.55 3.04 28.08
CA LEU A 73 -0.43 2.07 27.59
C LEU A 73 -1.76 2.24 28.30
N LEU A 74 -2.82 2.45 27.52
CA LEU A 74 -4.19 2.69 27.98
C LEU A 74 -5.14 1.73 27.26
N ALA A 75 -6.06 1.12 28.00
CA ALA A 75 -7.14 0.30 27.42
C ALA A 75 -8.43 0.43 28.25
N GLU A 76 -9.58 0.17 27.66
CA GLU A 76 -10.88 0.26 28.38
C GLU A 76 -11.03 -0.78 29.49
N LYS A 77 -10.32 -1.90 29.39
CA LYS A 77 -10.33 -3.01 30.36
C LYS A 77 -8.92 -3.54 30.55
N SER A 78 -8.65 -4.06 31.75
CA SER A 78 -7.43 -4.81 32.02
C SER A 78 -7.41 -6.10 31.18
N PRO A 79 -6.25 -6.53 30.66
CA PRO A 79 -6.12 -7.82 30.01
C PRO A 79 -6.50 -8.96 30.95
N THR A 80 -7.30 -9.91 30.45
CA THR A 80 -7.56 -11.18 31.14
C THR A 80 -6.50 -12.23 30.83
N ASP A 81 -5.89 -12.14 29.64
CA ASP A 81 -4.78 -12.98 29.19
C ASP A 81 -3.53 -12.12 28.93
N TRP A 82 -2.58 -12.21 29.86
CA TRP A 82 -1.31 -11.49 29.76
C TRP A 82 -0.42 -12.01 28.64
N CYS A 83 -0.45 -13.31 28.32
CA CYS A 83 0.32 -13.87 27.20
C CYS A 83 -0.10 -13.22 25.88
N SER A 84 -1.40 -13.20 25.59
CA SER A 84 -1.93 -12.53 24.39
C SER A 84 -1.64 -11.03 24.38
N PHE A 85 -1.73 -10.35 25.53
CA PHE A 85 -1.42 -8.93 25.64
C PHE A 85 0.03 -8.61 25.26
N PHE A 86 1.00 -9.29 25.86
CA PHE A 86 2.42 -9.05 25.55
C PHE A 86 2.75 -9.46 24.11
N MET A 87 2.16 -10.54 23.60
CA MET A 87 2.30 -10.94 22.21
C MET A 87 1.79 -9.87 21.22
N GLN A 88 0.67 -9.22 21.53
CA GLN A 88 0.16 -8.09 20.76
C GLN A 88 1.09 -6.88 20.85
N LEU A 89 1.62 -6.59 22.03
CA LEU A 89 2.56 -5.49 22.23
C LEU A 89 3.84 -5.69 21.40
N GLU A 90 4.37 -6.91 21.39
CA GLU A 90 5.51 -7.31 20.57
C GLU A 90 5.20 -7.21 19.07
N SER A 91 3.96 -7.55 18.69
CA SER A 91 3.52 -7.41 17.30
C SER A 91 3.47 -5.94 16.83
N CYS A 92 3.22 -4.97 17.72
CA CYS A 92 3.41 -3.55 17.40
C CYS A 92 4.88 -3.25 17.06
N GLY A 93 5.82 -3.76 17.86
CA GLY A 93 7.25 -3.59 17.58
C GLY A 93 7.65 -4.19 16.23
N ARG A 94 7.11 -5.38 15.90
CA ARG A 94 7.29 -5.99 14.58
C ARG A 94 6.70 -5.16 13.45
N TYR A 95 5.48 -4.64 13.64
CA TYR A 95 4.81 -3.76 12.68
C TYR A 95 5.64 -2.53 12.28
N PHE A 96 6.41 -1.97 13.23
CA PHE A 96 7.32 -0.85 12.99
C PHE A 96 8.75 -1.26 12.61
N PHE A 97 8.99 -2.54 12.28
CA PHE A 97 10.29 -3.09 11.88
C PHE A 97 11.39 -2.89 12.94
N LYS A 98 11.07 -3.05 14.24
CA LYS A 98 12.03 -2.87 15.34
C LYS A 98 12.61 -4.18 15.83
N LYS A 99 13.87 -4.18 16.25
CA LYS A 99 14.56 -5.37 16.76
C LYS A 99 14.19 -5.68 18.21
N SER A 100 13.76 -4.68 18.98
CA SER A 100 13.30 -4.84 20.35
C SER A 100 12.14 -3.91 20.69
N CYS A 101 11.39 -4.34 21.71
CA CYS A 101 10.35 -3.58 22.38
C CYS A 101 10.83 -3.23 23.79
N GLU A 102 10.73 -1.96 24.16
CA GLU A 102 11.13 -1.44 25.48
C GLU A 102 9.93 -0.82 26.19
N LEU A 103 9.84 -1.02 27.50
CA LEU A 103 8.93 -0.31 28.39
C LEU A 103 9.77 0.59 29.29
N ARG A 104 9.49 1.88 29.29
CA ARG A 104 10.22 2.86 30.10
C ARG A 104 9.33 3.43 31.20
N PHE A 105 9.82 3.38 32.43
CA PHE A 105 9.14 3.87 33.63
C PHE A 105 9.97 4.96 34.31
N GLU A 106 9.27 5.97 34.84
CA GLU A 106 9.89 7.02 35.67
C GLU A 106 10.10 6.54 37.11
N GLU A 107 9.23 5.66 37.61
CA GLU A 107 9.29 5.09 38.96
C GLU A 107 9.56 3.57 38.92
N GLN A 108 10.02 3.03 40.05
CA GLN A 108 10.23 1.60 40.20
C GLN A 108 8.89 0.86 40.26
N LEU A 109 8.78 -0.24 39.51
CA LEU A 109 7.59 -1.10 39.51
C LEU A 109 7.44 -1.88 40.82
N SER A 110 6.21 -2.33 41.12
CA SER A 110 6.00 -3.30 42.21
C SER A 110 6.66 -4.66 41.90
N SER A 111 6.90 -5.47 42.93
CA SER A 111 7.44 -6.83 42.77
C SER A 111 6.58 -7.71 41.84
N GLU A 112 5.25 -7.60 41.94
CA GLU A 112 4.31 -8.30 41.05
C GLU A 112 4.57 -8.00 39.57
N TRP A 113 4.86 -6.74 39.23
CA TRP A 113 5.17 -6.35 37.85
C TRP A 113 6.55 -6.80 37.40
N HIS A 114 7.55 -6.83 38.30
CA HIS A 114 8.86 -7.41 37.99
C HIS A 114 8.72 -8.89 37.60
N GLU A 115 8.02 -9.67 38.42
CA GLU A 115 7.77 -11.09 38.17
C GLU A 115 7.02 -11.31 36.86
N ARG A 116 5.97 -10.50 36.61
CA ARG A 116 5.19 -10.57 35.36
C ARG A 116 6.06 -10.29 34.14
N LEU A 117 6.88 -9.26 34.16
CA LEU A 117 7.74 -8.91 33.02
C LEU A 117 8.80 -9.99 32.76
N LEU A 118 9.42 -10.53 33.81
CA LEU A 118 10.36 -11.64 33.71
C LEU A 118 9.69 -12.90 33.13
N LEU A 119 8.47 -13.24 33.58
CA LEU A 119 7.69 -14.36 33.04
C LEU A 119 7.48 -14.24 31.51
N HIS A 120 7.32 -13.02 31.02
CA HIS A 120 7.16 -12.73 29.59
C HIS A 120 8.48 -12.40 28.87
N GLN A 121 9.63 -12.71 29.48
CA GLN A 121 10.98 -12.56 28.90
C GLN A 121 11.38 -11.10 28.62
N TYR A 122 10.88 -10.16 29.42
CA TYR A 122 11.44 -8.82 29.47
C TYR A 122 12.57 -8.80 30.50
N GLU A 123 13.71 -8.28 30.07
CA GLU A 123 14.91 -8.14 30.91
C GLU A 123 15.06 -6.68 31.33
N MET A 124 15.46 -6.47 32.59
CA MET A 124 15.70 -5.12 33.10
C MET A 124 17.08 -4.64 32.64
N THR A 125 17.14 -3.47 32.01
CA THR A 125 18.39 -2.79 31.65
C THR A 125 18.57 -1.56 32.53
N THR A 126 19.47 -1.63 33.50
CA THR A 126 19.84 -0.46 34.33
C THR A 126 20.69 0.50 33.51
N HIS A 127 20.12 1.65 33.14
CA HIS A 127 20.87 2.79 32.61
C HIS A 127 21.17 3.81 33.71
N GLN A 128 22.30 4.52 33.60
CA GLN A 128 22.84 5.47 34.59
C GLN A 128 21.95 6.71 34.87
N THR A 129 20.74 6.79 34.32
CA THR A 129 19.87 7.99 34.31
C THR A 129 18.66 7.91 35.24
N GLY A 130 18.61 6.97 36.19
CA GLY A 130 17.49 6.85 37.14
C GLY A 130 16.15 6.40 36.50
N GLN A 131 16.17 5.96 35.24
CA GLN A 131 15.00 5.42 34.55
C GLN A 131 15.01 3.88 34.61
N HIS A 132 13.84 3.29 34.79
CA HIS A 132 13.66 1.83 34.81
C HIS A 132 13.22 1.36 33.42
N ILE A 133 14.07 0.59 32.74
CA ILE A 133 13.82 0.11 31.37
C ILE A 133 13.74 -1.40 31.37
N TRP A 134 12.69 -1.92 30.72
CA TRP A 134 12.47 -3.33 30.49
C TRP A 134 12.45 -3.60 29.00
N GLN A 135 13.26 -4.55 28.55
CA GLN A 135 13.47 -4.80 27.13
C GLN A 135 13.22 -6.25 26.77
N LYS A 136 12.59 -6.47 25.61
CA LYS A 136 12.49 -7.78 24.97
C LYS A 136 12.94 -7.71 23.52
N LYS A 137 13.79 -8.66 23.11
CA LYS A 137 14.15 -8.85 21.71
C LYS A 137 12.98 -9.48 20.96
N LEU A 138 12.68 -8.92 19.78
CA LEU A 138 11.59 -9.42 18.95
C LEU A 138 12.10 -10.52 18.02
N ASN A 139 11.36 -11.62 17.98
CA ASN A 139 11.63 -12.75 17.08
C ASN A 139 10.85 -12.57 15.78
N TYR A 140 11.49 -12.89 14.66
CA TYR A 140 10.95 -12.75 13.32
C TYR A 140 11.04 -14.08 12.57
N CYS A 141 9.99 -14.43 11.86
CA CYS A 141 9.94 -15.42 10.82
C CYS A 141 9.16 -14.80 9.66
N SER A 142 9.85 -13.98 8.86
CA SER A 142 9.20 -13.11 7.90
C SER A 142 8.82 -13.87 6.63
N GLY A 143 7.55 -13.79 6.25
CA GLY A 143 7.03 -14.28 4.99
C GLY A 143 6.91 -13.18 3.94
N LEU A 144 7.17 -13.53 2.67
CA LEU A 144 6.83 -12.71 1.51
C LEU A 144 5.81 -13.47 0.65
N VAL A 145 4.60 -12.92 0.55
CA VAL A 145 3.49 -13.50 -0.20
C VAL A 145 3.34 -12.74 -1.51
N LEU A 146 3.48 -13.44 -2.64
CA LEU A 146 3.42 -12.89 -3.99
C LEU A 146 2.15 -13.39 -4.68
N GLY A 147 1.15 -12.51 -4.77
CA GLY A 147 -0.13 -12.85 -5.38
C GLY A 147 -0.08 -13.00 -6.90
N GLY A 148 -0.98 -13.81 -7.44
CA GLY A 148 -1.14 -13.95 -8.89
C GLY A 148 -1.82 -12.74 -9.53
N GLY A 149 -1.42 -12.42 -10.76
CA GLY A 149 -2.02 -11.35 -11.58
C GLY A 149 -1.37 -11.12 -12.96
N GLY A 150 -0.46 -12.00 -13.39
CA GLY A 150 0.11 -11.97 -14.75
C GLY A 150 0.98 -10.74 -14.99
N ALA A 151 0.66 -9.92 -15.99
CA ALA A 151 1.44 -8.74 -16.37
C ALA A 151 1.53 -7.67 -15.26
N HIS A 152 0.57 -7.65 -14.34
CA HIS A 152 0.59 -6.75 -13.17
C HIS A 152 1.79 -7.01 -12.25
N GLU A 153 2.36 -8.21 -12.30
CA GLU A 153 3.40 -8.66 -11.39
C GLU A 153 4.78 -8.05 -11.64
N ALA A 154 4.95 -7.26 -12.70
CA ALA A 154 6.06 -6.31 -12.80
C ALA A 154 6.17 -5.42 -11.54
N TYR A 155 5.04 -5.13 -10.89
CA TYR A 155 4.97 -4.45 -9.60
C TYR A 155 5.79 -5.15 -8.51
N GLN A 156 5.76 -6.48 -8.45
CA GLN A 156 6.45 -7.27 -7.42
C GLN A 156 7.97 -7.10 -7.48
N ILE A 157 8.55 -6.89 -8.66
CA ILE A 157 10.00 -6.60 -8.79
C ILE A 157 10.35 -5.24 -8.16
N GLY A 158 9.46 -4.26 -8.30
CA GLY A 158 9.58 -2.98 -7.60
C GLY A 158 9.55 -3.14 -6.09
N VAL A 159 8.61 -3.96 -5.60
CA VAL A 159 8.51 -4.32 -4.18
C VAL A 159 9.80 -4.98 -3.71
N TRP A 160 10.29 -5.99 -4.43
CA TRP A 160 11.54 -6.67 -4.11
C TRP A 160 12.73 -5.71 -4.04
N LYS A 161 12.84 -4.78 -5.00
CA LYS A 161 13.88 -3.74 -4.95
C LYS A 161 13.84 -2.94 -3.65
N ALA A 162 12.67 -2.45 -3.25
CA ALA A 162 12.53 -1.67 -2.02
C ALA A 162 12.84 -2.47 -0.75
N LEU A 163 12.41 -3.74 -0.70
CA LEU A 163 12.68 -4.65 0.42
C LEU A 163 14.17 -4.99 0.53
N LYS A 164 14.84 -5.24 -0.61
CA LYS A 164 16.27 -5.52 -0.68
C LYS A 164 17.10 -4.34 -0.18
N GLU A 165 16.76 -3.11 -0.56
CA GLU A 165 17.42 -1.90 -0.04
C GLU A 165 17.25 -1.69 1.48
N LYS A 166 16.15 -2.20 2.06
CA LYS A 166 15.89 -2.15 3.51
C LYS A 166 16.58 -3.28 4.28
N ASN A 167 17.23 -4.21 3.58
CA ASN A 167 17.85 -5.42 4.14
C ASN A 167 16.87 -6.26 4.97
N LEU A 168 15.62 -6.37 4.50
CA LEU A 168 14.64 -7.27 5.12
C LEU A 168 14.90 -8.70 4.63
N ALA A 169 15.29 -9.56 5.56
CA ALA A 169 15.46 -10.98 5.30
C ALA A 169 14.11 -11.70 5.41
N PHE A 170 13.86 -12.63 4.49
CA PHE A 170 12.68 -13.48 4.52
C PHE A 170 13.08 -14.92 4.81
N GLU A 171 12.24 -15.59 5.57
CA GLU A 171 12.35 -17.01 5.91
C GLU A 171 11.51 -17.86 4.97
N ILE A 172 10.43 -17.28 4.44
CA ILE A 172 9.42 -17.95 3.63
C ILE A 172 9.03 -17.04 2.46
N ILE A 173 8.92 -17.62 1.27
CA ILE A 173 8.23 -17.02 0.12
C ILE A 173 7.10 -17.94 -0.28
N THR A 174 5.92 -17.38 -0.54
CA THR A 174 4.81 -18.11 -1.14
C THR A 174 4.35 -17.37 -2.38
N GLY A 175 4.25 -18.06 -3.52
CA GLY A 175 3.89 -17.44 -4.79
C GLY A 175 2.80 -18.20 -5.52
N THR A 176 1.89 -17.47 -6.16
CA THR A 176 0.87 -18.03 -7.05
C THR A 176 1.01 -17.42 -8.43
N SER A 177 0.83 -18.22 -9.48
CA SER A 177 0.97 -17.78 -10.87
C SER A 177 2.38 -17.29 -11.19
N VAL A 178 2.50 -16.18 -11.91
CA VAL A 178 3.79 -15.54 -12.15
C VAL A 178 4.46 -15.12 -10.81
N GLY A 179 3.71 -15.06 -9.69
CA GLY A 179 4.24 -14.75 -8.37
C GLY A 179 5.20 -15.84 -7.90
N ALA A 180 4.95 -17.10 -8.32
CA ALA A 180 5.89 -18.20 -8.12
C ALA A 180 7.17 -17.98 -8.94
N LEU A 181 7.07 -17.51 -10.19
CA LEU A 181 8.23 -17.16 -11.01
C LEU A 181 9.07 -16.06 -10.35
N ASN A 182 8.44 -14.97 -9.91
CA ASN A 182 9.13 -13.90 -9.19
C ASN A 182 9.74 -14.40 -7.88
N GLY A 183 9.08 -15.32 -7.17
CA GLY A 183 9.64 -16.00 -6.00
C GLY A 183 10.96 -16.74 -6.31
N VAL A 184 11.03 -17.42 -7.45
CA VAL A 184 12.28 -18.06 -7.90
C VAL A 184 13.35 -17.04 -8.26
N LEU A 185 12.99 -15.93 -8.91
CA LEU A 185 13.94 -14.84 -9.19
C LEU A 185 14.52 -14.24 -7.91
N ILE A 186 13.70 -14.10 -6.87
CA ILE A 186 14.13 -13.64 -5.55
C ILE A 186 15.10 -14.64 -4.91
N LEU A 187 14.82 -15.96 -4.98
CA LEU A 187 15.75 -16.99 -4.50
C LEU A 187 17.11 -16.93 -5.18
N GLN A 188 17.13 -16.71 -6.49
CA GLN A 188 18.37 -16.57 -7.26
C GLN A 188 19.11 -15.26 -6.95
N ASN A 189 18.45 -14.31 -6.28
CA ASN A 189 19.00 -13.06 -5.76
C ASN A 189 19.63 -12.11 -6.81
N ASP A 190 19.21 -12.20 -8.08
CA ASP A 190 19.67 -11.32 -9.17
C ASP A 190 18.58 -10.31 -9.56
N LEU A 191 18.57 -9.17 -8.86
CA LEU A 191 17.56 -8.12 -9.06
C LEU A 191 17.73 -7.42 -10.41
N ASP A 192 18.96 -7.27 -10.89
CA ASP A 192 19.24 -6.56 -12.15
C ASP A 192 18.78 -7.39 -13.35
N GLN A 193 19.04 -8.70 -13.33
CA GLN A 193 18.53 -9.62 -14.34
C GLN A 193 16.99 -9.64 -14.34
N ALA A 194 16.36 -9.77 -13.16
CA ALA A 194 14.89 -9.77 -13.05
C ALA A 194 14.27 -8.44 -13.53
N THR A 195 14.89 -7.31 -13.19
CA THR A 195 14.44 -5.99 -13.66
C THR A 195 14.59 -5.86 -15.17
N SER A 196 15.75 -6.25 -15.72
CA SER A 196 16.03 -6.20 -17.16
C SER A 196 15.04 -7.04 -17.97
N LEU A 197 14.71 -8.23 -17.46
CA LEU A 197 13.69 -9.10 -18.01
C LEU A 197 12.34 -8.41 -18.09
N TRP A 198 11.79 -7.98 -16.95
CA TRP A 198 10.45 -7.43 -16.89
C TRP A 198 10.31 -6.15 -17.71
N LYS A 199 11.38 -5.34 -17.79
CA LYS A 199 11.41 -4.16 -18.66
C LYS A 199 11.33 -4.51 -20.14
N LYS A 200 11.79 -5.68 -20.57
CA LYS A 200 11.79 -6.12 -21.98
C LYS A 200 10.65 -7.07 -22.32
N LEU A 201 9.97 -7.62 -21.31
CA LEU A 201 8.95 -8.64 -21.48
C LEU A 201 7.75 -8.11 -22.28
N THR A 202 7.37 -8.86 -23.30
CA THR A 202 6.23 -8.58 -24.18
C THR A 202 5.28 -9.77 -24.25
N THR A 203 4.02 -9.55 -24.63
CA THR A 203 3.00 -10.61 -24.63
C THR A 203 3.41 -11.82 -25.50
N SER A 204 4.05 -11.58 -26.64
CA SER A 204 4.55 -12.62 -27.55
C SER A 204 5.68 -13.50 -26.97
N GLN A 205 6.35 -13.03 -25.92
CA GLN A 205 7.38 -13.82 -25.22
C GLN A 205 6.78 -14.70 -24.11
N VAL A 206 5.50 -14.50 -23.77
CA VAL A 206 4.78 -15.26 -22.74
C VAL A 206 3.85 -16.28 -23.39
N MET A 207 3.14 -15.88 -24.44
CA MET A 207 2.17 -16.72 -25.16
C MET A 207 2.30 -16.52 -26.66
N GLU A 208 2.01 -17.57 -27.44
CA GLU A 208 2.00 -17.48 -28.91
C GLU A 208 0.78 -16.70 -29.40
N PHE A 209 1.01 -15.57 -30.09
CA PHE A 209 -0.05 -14.81 -30.77
C PHE A 209 0.10 -14.96 -32.29
N PRO A 210 -1.02 -15.03 -33.05
CA PRO A 210 -0.98 -14.96 -34.51
C PRO A 210 -0.25 -13.68 -34.99
N LYS A 211 0.42 -13.77 -36.15
CA LYS A 211 1.35 -12.75 -36.67
C LYS A 211 0.85 -11.30 -36.51
N ARG A 212 1.75 -10.44 -36.00
CA ARG A 212 1.60 -8.99 -35.84
C ARG A 212 1.17 -8.31 -37.14
N THR A 213 0.15 -7.47 -37.07
CA THR A 213 0.02 -6.29 -37.93
C THR A 213 0.58 -5.10 -37.16
N GLU A 214 1.47 -4.31 -37.77
CA GLU A 214 2.01 -3.08 -37.18
C GLU A 214 0.89 -2.03 -37.05
N GLU A 215 0.25 -1.97 -35.88
CA GLU A 215 -0.77 -0.96 -35.56
C GLU A 215 -0.22 0.02 -34.53
N ASN A 216 -0.08 1.28 -34.94
CA ASN A 216 0.50 2.35 -34.11
C ASN A 216 -0.50 2.94 -33.09
N ASP A 217 -1.80 2.66 -33.24
CA ASP A 217 -2.83 3.08 -32.29
C ASP A 217 -2.95 2.09 -31.11
N LEU A 218 -2.54 2.53 -29.91
CA LEU A 218 -2.60 1.77 -28.66
C LEU A 218 -3.98 1.19 -28.36
N ARG A 219 -5.07 1.87 -28.76
CA ARG A 219 -6.44 1.41 -28.52
C ARG A 219 -6.83 0.29 -29.47
N LYS A 220 -6.52 0.44 -30.76
CA LYS A 220 -6.82 -0.61 -31.76
C LYS A 220 -6.04 -1.88 -31.47
N ARG A 221 -4.77 -1.73 -31.06
CA ARG A 221 -3.92 -2.83 -30.60
C ARG A 221 -4.55 -3.62 -29.44
N PHE A 222 -4.99 -2.93 -28.38
CA PHE A 222 -5.67 -3.57 -27.25
C PHE A 222 -6.92 -4.39 -27.66
N ILE A 223 -7.75 -3.83 -28.55
CA ILE A 223 -8.99 -4.51 -29.00
C ILE A 223 -8.66 -5.77 -29.81
N GLN A 224 -7.65 -5.72 -30.68
CA GLN A 224 -7.21 -6.86 -31.49
C GLN A 224 -6.65 -7.99 -30.61
N GLU A 225 -5.72 -7.67 -29.70
CA GLU A 225 -5.10 -8.64 -28.78
C GLU A 225 -6.17 -9.34 -27.92
N THR A 226 -7.13 -8.59 -27.38
CA THR A 226 -8.22 -9.15 -26.55
C THR A 226 -9.12 -10.10 -27.34
N ARG A 227 -9.49 -9.74 -28.59
CA ARG A 227 -10.34 -10.59 -29.44
C ARG A 227 -9.66 -11.90 -29.84
N GLN A 228 -8.34 -11.88 -30.03
CA GLN A 228 -7.58 -13.06 -30.39
C GLN A 228 -7.46 -14.03 -29.20
N MET A 229 -7.18 -13.53 -28.00
CA MET A 229 -7.17 -14.37 -26.77
C MET A 229 -8.50 -15.11 -26.57
N ALA A 230 -9.62 -14.41 -26.77
CA ALA A 230 -10.94 -15.02 -26.64
C ALA A 230 -11.18 -16.16 -27.65
N ARG A 231 -10.60 -16.10 -28.85
CA ARG A 231 -10.75 -17.16 -29.88
C ARG A 231 -9.91 -18.40 -29.56
N SER A 232 -8.63 -18.25 -29.24
CA SER A 232 -7.73 -19.39 -28.94
C SER A 232 -8.17 -20.15 -27.68
N ALA A 233 -8.73 -19.45 -26.69
CA ALA A 233 -9.28 -20.08 -25.49
C ALA A 233 -10.45 -21.04 -25.78
N ILE A 234 -11.25 -20.77 -26.82
CA ILE A 234 -12.44 -21.56 -27.15
C ILE A 234 -12.12 -22.70 -28.13
N VAL A 235 -11.24 -22.46 -29.10
CA VAL A 235 -11.03 -23.38 -30.24
C VAL A 235 -9.86 -24.34 -30.03
N GLU A 236 -8.80 -23.91 -29.33
CA GLU A 236 -7.50 -24.63 -29.30
C GLU A 236 -7.18 -25.25 -27.93
N GLY A 237 -8.08 -25.12 -26.94
CA GLY A 237 -7.82 -25.56 -25.56
C GLY A 237 -6.82 -24.67 -24.81
N GLY A 238 -6.64 -23.44 -25.30
CA GLY A 238 -5.74 -22.42 -24.76
C GLY A 238 -4.45 -22.26 -25.56
N THR A 239 -3.85 -21.08 -25.44
CA THR A 239 -2.65 -20.73 -26.18
C THR A 239 -1.43 -21.49 -25.64
N SER A 240 -0.53 -21.89 -26.54
CA SER A 240 0.76 -22.51 -26.19
C SER A 240 1.58 -21.61 -25.27
N ILE A 241 2.09 -22.20 -24.20
CA ILE A 241 2.98 -21.57 -23.22
C ILE A 241 4.46 -21.83 -23.53
N ALA A 242 4.78 -22.39 -24.70
CA ALA A 242 6.16 -22.70 -25.10
C ALA A 242 7.12 -21.49 -25.06
N PRO A 243 6.72 -20.26 -25.44
CA PRO A 243 7.58 -19.08 -25.28
C PRO A 243 7.96 -18.81 -23.82
N LEU A 244 6.99 -18.91 -22.90
CA LEU A 244 7.23 -18.76 -21.46
C LEU A 244 8.11 -19.89 -20.92
N GLU A 245 7.88 -21.13 -21.36
CA GLU A 245 8.72 -22.27 -20.97
C GLU A 245 10.18 -22.06 -21.41
N ASN A 246 10.42 -21.65 -22.65
CA ASN A 246 11.75 -21.37 -23.16
C ASN A 246 12.42 -20.18 -22.45
N LEU A 247 11.64 -19.16 -22.10
CA LEU A 247 12.11 -18.04 -21.30
C LEU A 247 12.52 -18.50 -19.90
N LEU A 248 11.66 -19.26 -19.23
CA LEU A 248 11.87 -19.80 -17.89
C LEU A 248 13.12 -20.68 -17.85
N ARG A 249 13.25 -21.65 -18.77
CA ARG A 249 14.41 -22.55 -18.81
C ARG A 249 15.75 -21.84 -19.02
N ARG A 250 15.77 -20.68 -19.69
CA ARG A 250 16.99 -19.87 -19.84
C ARG A 250 17.35 -19.06 -18.60
N MET A 251 16.35 -18.74 -17.77
CA MET A 251 16.53 -17.88 -16.60
C MET A 251 16.74 -18.66 -15.30
N LEU A 252 16.31 -19.92 -15.26
CA LEU A 252 16.45 -20.75 -14.07
C LEU A 252 17.87 -21.31 -14.00
N GLU A 253 18.48 -21.17 -12.82
CA GLU A 253 19.69 -21.85 -12.37
C GLU A 253 19.29 -22.88 -11.28
N PRO A 254 18.81 -24.08 -11.63
CA PRO A 254 18.27 -25.04 -10.67
C PRO A 254 19.21 -25.37 -9.51
N GLN A 255 20.52 -25.48 -9.79
CA GLN A 255 21.51 -25.80 -8.77
C GLN A 255 21.60 -24.71 -7.70
N LYS A 256 21.53 -23.44 -8.10
CA LYS A 256 21.53 -22.28 -7.19
C LYS A 256 20.27 -22.25 -6.32
N ILE A 257 19.12 -22.58 -6.92
CA ILE A 257 17.83 -22.65 -6.22
C ILE A 257 17.89 -23.75 -5.15
N LEU A 258 18.32 -24.95 -5.51
CA LEU A 258 18.41 -26.10 -4.60
C LEU A 258 19.46 -25.90 -3.51
N ALA A 259 20.56 -25.19 -3.81
CA ALA A 259 21.60 -24.86 -2.83
C ALA A 259 21.20 -23.75 -1.86
N THR A 260 20.09 -23.04 -2.09
CA THR A 260 19.63 -21.93 -1.25
C THR A 260 18.65 -22.45 -0.20
N PRO A 261 19.01 -22.56 1.09
CA PRO A 261 18.11 -23.13 2.10
C PRO A 261 17.00 -22.17 2.54
N LYS A 262 17.27 -20.85 2.46
CA LYS A 262 16.35 -19.78 2.88
C LYS A 262 16.41 -18.59 1.91
N PRO A 263 15.27 -17.91 1.66
CA PRO A 263 13.93 -18.28 2.11
C PRO A 263 13.44 -19.62 1.50
N ARG A 264 12.50 -20.29 2.15
CA ARG A 264 11.82 -21.46 1.56
C ARG A 264 10.70 -21.00 0.64
N LEU A 265 10.68 -21.44 -0.61
CA LEU A 265 9.68 -21.07 -1.60
C LEU A 265 8.63 -22.16 -1.77
N PHE A 266 7.37 -21.75 -1.62
CA PHE A 266 6.19 -22.58 -1.91
C PHE A 266 5.42 -21.97 -3.08
N THR A 267 5.04 -22.81 -4.04
CA THR A 267 4.14 -22.43 -5.12
C THR A 267 2.78 -23.10 -4.95
N VAL A 268 1.73 -22.50 -5.51
CA VAL A 268 0.39 -23.10 -5.56
C VAL A 268 -0.02 -23.37 -6.99
N ALA A 269 -0.54 -24.57 -7.25
CA ALA A 269 -1.22 -24.94 -8.50
C ALA A 269 -2.59 -25.55 -8.19
N THR A 270 -3.48 -25.58 -9.18
CA THR A 270 -4.78 -26.23 -9.07
C THR A 270 -4.82 -27.48 -9.94
N ARG A 271 -5.08 -28.64 -9.34
CA ARG A 271 -5.19 -29.91 -10.07
C ARG A 271 -6.55 -30.04 -10.76
N LEU A 272 -6.57 -30.62 -11.95
CA LEU A 272 -7.79 -30.99 -12.67
C LEU A 272 -7.95 -32.53 -12.69
N PRO A 273 -9.21 -33.03 -12.72
CA PRO A 273 -10.47 -32.28 -12.78
C PRO A 273 -11.08 -31.92 -11.41
N ASP A 274 -10.45 -32.33 -10.31
CA ASP A 274 -11.00 -32.22 -8.96
C ASP A 274 -10.85 -30.82 -8.31
N PHE A 275 -10.14 -29.91 -8.98
CA PHE A 275 -9.83 -28.56 -8.49
C PHE A 275 -9.15 -28.59 -7.12
N THR A 276 -8.28 -29.57 -6.85
CA THR A 276 -7.55 -29.61 -5.58
C THR A 276 -6.40 -28.60 -5.58
N GLU A 277 -6.26 -27.85 -4.48
CA GLU A 277 -5.09 -26.98 -4.23
C GLU A 277 -3.86 -27.85 -3.99
N VAL A 278 -2.79 -27.62 -4.74
CA VAL A 278 -1.52 -28.32 -4.58
C VAL A 278 -0.42 -27.31 -4.28
N VAL A 279 0.09 -27.39 -3.06
CA VAL A 279 1.21 -26.57 -2.57
C VAL A 279 2.50 -27.34 -2.76
N THR A 280 3.46 -26.75 -3.47
CA THR A 280 4.71 -27.43 -3.82
C THR A 280 5.92 -26.65 -3.30
N PRO A 281 6.75 -27.24 -2.41
CA PRO A 281 8.02 -26.66 -1.98
C PRO A 281 9.08 -26.78 -3.07
N ILE A 282 9.44 -25.66 -3.69
CA ILE A 282 10.29 -25.64 -4.89
C ILE A 282 11.68 -26.23 -4.65
N GLN A 283 12.30 -25.94 -3.50
CA GLN A 283 13.63 -26.44 -3.17
C GLN A 283 13.69 -27.94 -2.83
N GLN A 284 12.54 -28.63 -2.73
CA GLN A 284 12.49 -30.08 -2.49
C GLN A 284 12.27 -30.89 -3.78
N LEU A 285 12.14 -30.21 -4.93
CA LEU A 285 11.94 -30.83 -6.23
C LEU A 285 13.28 -31.24 -6.87
N SER A 286 13.22 -32.10 -7.89
CA SER A 286 14.36 -32.27 -8.78
C SER A 286 14.56 -31.05 -9.69
N ALA A 287 15.79 -30.82 -10.15
CA ALA A 287 16.14 -29.70 -11.03
C ALA A 287 15.27 -29.62 -12.31
N LYS A 288 14.78 -30.77 -12.80
CA LYS A 288 13.94 -30.84 -14.01
C LYS A 288 12.50 -30.40 -13.74
N GLU A 289 11.99 -30.67 -12.54
CA GLU A 289 10.59 -30.42 -12.17
C GLU A 289 10.31 -28.97 -11.74
N ILE A 290 11.34 -28.22 -11.33
CA ILE A 290 11.17 -26.82 -10.89
C ILE A 290 10.43 -26.01 -11.96
N ALA A 291 10.89 -26.07 -13.22
CA ALA A 291 10.26 -25.34 -14.31
C ALA A 291 8.80 -25.76 -14.52
N ASP A 292 8.51 -27.06 -14.40
CA ASP A 292 7.16 -27.61 -14.61
C ASP A 292 6.17 -27.10 -13.56
N TRP A 293 6.57 -27.05 -12.29
CA TRP A 293 5.70 -26.58 -11.21
C TRP A 293 5.48 -25.06 -11.22
N ILE A 294 6.45 -24.28 -11.69
CA ILE A 294 6.25 -22.84 -11.92
C ILE A 294 5.29 -22.62 -13.10
N LEU A 295 5.46 -23.36 -14.20
CA LEU A 295 4.55 -23.27 -15.36
C LEU A 295 3.14 -23.74 -15.01
N ALA A 296 3.00 -24.80 -14.21
CA ALA A 296 1.70 -25.28 -13.72
C ALA A 296 0.99 -24.19 -12.90
N SER A 297 1.71 -23.51 -12.02
CA SER A 297 1.17 -22.41 -11.21
C SER A 297 0.72 -21.23 -12.05
N ALA A 298 1.36 -20.95 -13.19
CA ALA A 298 1.08 -19.82 -14.08
C ALA A 298 0.18 -20.14 -15.29
N ALA A 299 -0.32 -21.37 -15.41
CA ALA A 299 -1.14 -21.81 -16.53
C ALA A 299 -2.59 -21.32 -16.40
N PHE A 300 -2.86 -20.07 -16.78
CA PHE A 300 -4.18 -19.43 -16.71
C PHE A 300 -5.17 -19.97 -17.77
N TYR A 301 -5.64 -21.21 -17.58
CA TYR A 301 -6.63 -21.86 -18.43
C TYR A 301 -7.98 -21.12 -18.41
N PRO A 302 -8.75 -21.02 -19.51
CA PRO A 302 -8.47 -21.52 -20.85
C PRO A 302 -7.62 -20.55 -21.71
N ALA A 303 -7.18 -19.40 -21.20
CA ALA A 303 -6.33 -18.52 -22.00
C ALA A 303 -4.97 -19.18 -22.32
N MET A 304 -4.43 -19.94 -21.38
CA MET A 304 -3.19 -20.72 -21.49
C MET A 304 -3.48 -22.21 -21.33
N ALA A 305 -2.76 -23.06 -22.08
CA ALA A 305 -2.88 -24.50 -21.93
C ALA A 305 -2.45 -24.98 -20.53
N TYR A 306 -3.10 -26.02 -20.00
CA TYR A 306 -2.74 -26.66 -18.73
C TYR A 306 -1.39 -27.37 -18.82
N ARG A 307 -0.67 -27.52 -17.70
CA ARG A 307 0.58 -28.31 -17.62
C ARG A 307 0.28 -29.74 -17.20
N LYS A 308 0.91 -30.72 -17.83
CA LYS A 308 0.86 -32.12 -17.39
C LYS A 308 2.10 -32.44 -16.55
N ILE A 309 1.91 -32.90 -15.32
CA ILE A 309 2.98 -33.37 -14.43
C ILE A 309 2.57 -34.74 -13.89
N SER A 310 3.40 -35.76 -14.11
CA SER A 310 3.16 -37.14 -13.68
C SER A 310 1.75 -37.66 -14.03
N GLY A 311 1.30 -37.40 -15.27
CA GLY A 311 -0.01 -37.82 -15.78
C GLY A 311 -1.21 -36.95 -15.35
N SER A 312 -1.05 -36.11 -14.33
CA SER A 312 -2.10 -35.19 -13.87
C SER A 312 -2.03 -33.83 -14.56
N LYS A 313 -3.19 -33.17 -14.71
CA LYS A 313 -3.29 -31.83 -15.33
C LYS A 313 -3.34 -30.77 -14.23
N TYR A 314 -2.59 -29.69 -14.42
CA TYR A 314 -2.52 -28.57 -13.50
C TYR A 314 -2.74 -27.25 -14.23
N ILE A 315 -3.49 -26.36 -13.58
CA ILE A 315 -3.75 -24.99 -14.00
C ILE A 315 -3.37 -24.02 -12.89
N ASP A 316 -3.54 -22.74 -13.18
CA ASP A 316 -3.14 -21.64 -12.32
C ASP A 316 -3.58 -21.81 -10.85
N GLY A 317 -2.69 -21.53 -9.91
CA GLY A 317 -2.99 -21.63 -8.48
C GLY A 317 -4.06 -20.62 -8.03
N GLY A 318 -4.21 -19.51 -8.76
CA GLY A 318 -5.18 -18.44 -8.50
C GLY A 318 -6.63 -18.92 -8.55
N TYR A 319 -6.90 -20.07 -9.18
CA TYR A 319 -8.22 -20.73 -9.14
C TYR A 319 -8.62 -21.20 -7.74
N ARG A 320 -7.67 -21.34 -6.81
CA ARG A 320 -7.94 -21.76 -5.43
C ARG A 320 -7.37 -20.82 -4.38
N ASN A 321 -6.15 -20.36 -4.59
CA ASN A 321 -5.44 -19.55 -3.61
C ASN A 321 -4.51 -18.56 -4.29
N ASN A 322 -5.07 -17.41 -4.65
CA ASN A 322 -4.33 -16.33 -5.29
C ASN A 322 -3.34 -15.62 -4.35
N LEU A 323 -3.58 -15.69 -3.04
CA LEU A 323 -2.75 -15.06 -2.00
C LEU A 323 -2.47 -16.09 -0.89
N PRO A 324 -1.44 -16.95 -1.06
CA PRO A 324 -1.18 -18.09 -0.17
C PRO A 324 -0.55 -17.70 1.19
N ILE A 325 -1.20 -16.78 1.91
CA ILE A 325 -0.81 -16.31 3.24
C ILE A 325 -0.94 -17.45 4.27
N ASP A 326 -1.96 -18.30 4.11
CA ASP A 326 -2.16 -19.47 4.96
C ASP A 326 -1.00 -20.45 4.87
N VAL A 327 -0.44 -20.65 3.67
CA VAL A 327 0.75 -21.48 3.47
C VAL A 327 1.94 -20.90 4.24
N ALA A 328 2.13 -19.58 4.22
CA ALA A 328 3.21 -18.93 4.98
C ALA A 328 3.02 -19.12 6.50
N ILE A 329 1.80 -18.92 7.00
CA ILE A 329 1.44 -19.13 8.41
C ILE A 329 1.68 -20.58 8.84
N GLN A 330 1.22 -21.56 8.05
CA GLN A 330 1.42 -22.99 8.32
C GLN A 330 2.90 -23.37 8.43
N HIS A 331 3.77 -22.64 7.74
CA HIS A 331 5.22 -22.86 7.75
C HIS A 331 5.97 -22.00 8.78
N GLY A 332 5.23 -21.34 9.68
CA GLY A 332 5.78 -20.64 10.86
C GLY A 332 5.95 -19.14 10.70
N ALA A 333 5.37 -18.50 9.68
CA ALA A 333 5.48 -17.05 9.52
C ALA A 333 4.83 -16.32 10.70
N THR A 334 5.59 -15.43 11.35
CA THR A 334 5.10 -14.54 12.41
C THR A 334 4.58 -13.22 11.85
N GLU A 335 5.06 -12.85 10.66
CA GLU A 335 4.61 -11.70 9.91
C GLU A 335 4.76 -11.92 8.41
N CYS A 336 3.90 -11.29 7.61
CA CYS A 336 3.97 -11.36 6.16
C CYS A 336 3.92 -9.98 5.50
N PHE A 337 4.79 -9.78 4.53
CA PHE A 337 4.58 -8.79 3.46
C PHE A 337 3.74 -9.44 2.36
N VAL A 338 2.52 -8.94 2.19
CA VAL A 338 1.56 -9.47 1.22
C VAL A 338 1.50 -8.52 0.03
N VAL A 339 1.96 -9.01 -1.12
CA VAL A 339 1.93 -8.26 -2.37
C VAL A 339 0.67 -8.63 -3.14
N ASP A 340 -0.40 -7.86 -2.91
CA ASP A 340 -1.68 -8.01 -3.59
C ASP A 340 -1.81 -6.99 -4.72
N ILE A 341 -1.81 -7.50 -5.94
CA ILE A 341 -1.90 -6.73 -7.18
C ILE A 341 -3.31 -6.75 -7.78
N ASN A 342 -4.30 -7.28 -7.05
CA ASN A 342 -5.69 -7.42 -7.49
C ASN A 342 -5.85 -8.21 -8.80
N GLY A 343 -5.08 -9.28 -8.97
CA GLY A 343 -5.21 -10.19 -10.10
C GLY A 343 -6.49 -11.04 -10.03
N PRO A 344 -6.90 -11.68 -11.14
CA PRO A 344 -8.04 -12.58 -11.14
C PRO A 344 -7.74 -13.84 -10.32
N GLY A 345 -8.65 -14.23 -9.43
CA GLY A 345 -8.50 -15.46 -8.65
C GLY A 345 -9.31 -15.44 -7.35
N ILE A 346 -9.23 -16.54 -6.62
CA ILE A 346 -9.86 -16.72 -5.31
C ILE A 346 -8.85 -16.38 -4.22
N THR A 347 -9.15 -15.37 -3.41
CA THR A 347 -8.43 -15.10 -2.17
C THR A 347 -9.06 -15.89 -1.04
N LYS A 348 -8.33 -16.87 -0.51
CA LYS A 348 -8.78 -17.72 0.60
C LYS A 348 -8.93 -16.89 1.86
N LYS A 349 -10.04 -17.07 2.58
CA LYS A 349 -10.21 -16.46 3.90
C LYS A 349 -9.28 -17.14 4.89
N ILE A 350 -8.51 -16.35 5.63
CA ILE A 350 -7.61 -16.83 6.66
C ILE A 350 -8.04 -16.31 8.03
N THR A 351 -7.75 -17.09 9.08
CA THR A 351 -7.79 -16.61 10.46
C THR A 351 -6.34 -16.55 10.95
N PRO A 352 -5.72 -15.36 10.95
CA PRO A 352 -4.33 -15.23 11.37
C PRO A 352 -4.17 -15.62 12.85
N PRO A 353 -3.04 -16.22 13.24
CA PRO A 353 -2.78 -16.50 14.64
C PRO A 353 -2.64 -15.19 15.44
N PRO A 354 -2.84 -15.22 16.77
CA PRO A 354 -2.61 -14.07 17.63
C PRO A 354 -1.21 -13.47 17.42
N GLY A 355 -1.12 -12.13 17.39
CA GLY A 355 0.14 -11.42 17.19
C GLY A 355 0.72 -11.47 15.76
N PHE A 356 0.02 -12.07 14.79
CA PHE A 356 0.44 -12.04 13.39
C PHE A 356 0.36 -10.63 12.81
N VAL A 357 1.44 -10.21 12.14
CA VAL A 357 1.52 -8.91 11.49
C VAL A 357 1.44 -9.09 9.97
N GLN A 358 0.60 -8.26 9.33
CA GLN A 358 0.45 -8.26 7.88
C GLN A 358 0.64 -6.83 7.37
N TRP A 359 1.53 -6.67 6.41
CA TRP A 359 1.60 -5.47 5.58
C TRP A 359 1.04 -5.77 4.21
N GLU A 360 0.14 -4.94 3.74
CA GLU A 360 -0.43 -5.04 2.39
C GLU A 360 0.31 -4.06 1.47
N CYS A 361 0.95 -4.63 0.45
CA CYS A 361 1.60 -3.90 -0.63
C CYS A 361 0.76 -4.11 -1.90
N GLY A 362 0.02 -3.09 -2.28
CA GLY A 362 -0.77 -3.09 -3.52
C GLY A 362 -0.96 -1.69 -4.05
N SER A 363 -1.41 -1.59 -5.29
CA SER A 363 -1.62 -0.29 -5.92
C SER A 363 -3.08 0.10 -5.97
N LEU A 364 -3.36 1.35 -5.59
CA LEU A 364 -4.65 1.98 -5.91
C LEU A 364 -4.71 2.46 -7.37
N TRP A 365 -3.55 2.53 -8.02
CA TRP A 365 -3.45 2.79 -9.45
C TRP A 365 -3.74 1.51 -10.22
N SER A 366 -4.36 1.65 -11.38
CA SER A 366 -4.47 0.51 -12.29
C SER A 366 -3.07 0.08 -12.71
N LEU A 367 -2.87 -1.24 -12.80
CA LEU A 367 -1.64 -1.87 -13.26
C LEU A 367 -1.73 -2.33 -14.73
N GLY A 368 -2.87 -2.10 -15.39
CA GLY A 368 -3.05 -2.28 -16.84
C GLY A 368 -3.89 -3.51 -17.17
N GLY A 369 -3.70 -4.12 -18.34
CA GLY A 369 -4.34 -5.38 -18.69
C GLY A 369 -3.56 -6.56 -18.08
N PHE A 370 -4.23 -7.49 -17.40
CA PHE A 370 -3.56 -8.57 -16.67
C PHE A 370 -2.85 -9.59 -17.59
N LEU A 371 -3.31 -9.79 -18.83
CA LEU A 371 -2.66 -10.66 -19.83
C LEU A 371 -1.84 -9.89 -20.87
N ILE A 372 -1.70 -8.57 -20.73
CA ILE A 372 -1.03 -7.74 -21.72
C ILE A 372 0.28 -7.23 -21.14
N PHE A 373 1.38 -7.80 -21.64
CA PHE A 373 2.73 -7.45 -21.23
C PHE A 373 3.26 -6.36 -22.17
N ASP A 374 3.37 -5.15 -21.63
CA ASP A 374 3.87 -3.98 -22.32
C ASP A 374 5.10 -3.42 -21.60
N SER A 375 6.21 -3.24 -22.32
CA SER A 375 7.50 -2.83 -21.75
C SER A 375 7.41 -1.52 -20.95
N GLN A 376 6.65 -0.55 -21.46
CA GLN A 376 6.51 0.76 -20.82
C GLN A 376 5.61 0.68 -19.59
N ARG A 377 4.52 -0.08 -19.68
CA ARG A 377 3.66 -0.36 -18.53
C ARG A 377 4.39 -1.14 -17.43
N ASN A 378 5.20 -2.13 -17.79
CA ASN A 378 5.99 -2.91 -16.84
C ASN A 378 6.96 -2.01 -16.07
N GLN A 379 7.63 -1.08 -16.76
CA GLN A 379 8.50 -0.09 -16.13
C GLN A 379 7.75 0.80 -15.14
N MET A 380 6.56 1.27 -15.50
CA MET A 380 5.69 2.04 -14.62
C MET A 380 5.27 1.23 -13.39
N ASN A 381 4.89 -0.03 -13.58
CA ASN A 381 4.47 -0.93 -12.50
C ASN A 381 5.62 -1.25 -11.54
N ILE A 382 6.83 -1.52 -12.05
CA ILE A 382 8.05 -1.67 -11.22
C ILE A 382 8.27 -0.42 -10.38
N GLN A 383 8.16 0.76 -10.99
CA GLN A 383 8.37 2.03 -10.28
C GLN A 383 7.29 2.26 -9.21
N LEU A 384 6.02 1.96 -9.51
CA LEU A 384 4.93 2.00 -8.54
C LEU A 384 5.20 1.05 -7.36
N GLY A 385 5.55 -0.21 -7.64
CA GLY A 385 5.86 -1.20 -6.61
C GLY A 385 6.97 -0.77 -5.68
N TYR A 386 8.01 -0.16 -6.23
CA TYR A 386 9.10 0.42 -5.44
C TYR A 386 8.61 1.55 -4.53
N LEU A 387 7.93 2.55 -5.10
CA LEU A 387 7.51 3.73 -4.34
C LEU A 387 6.46 3.41 -3.28
N GLU A 388 5.51 2.53 -3.59
CA GLU A 388 4.44 2.14 -2.66
C GLU A 388 4.98 1.28 -1.52
N THR A 389 5.93 0.38 -1.80
CA THR A 389 6.62 -0.36 -0.74
C THR A 389 7.43 0.56 0.17
N LYS A 390 8.13 1.55 -0.39
CA LYS A 390 8.85 2.56 0.41
C LYS A 390 7.90 3.37 1.32
N LYS A 391 6.65 3.61 0.90
CA LYS A 391 5.62 4.21 1.79
C LYS A 391 5.24 3.24 2.93
N VAL A 392 5.03 1.96 2.63
CA VAL A 392 4.74 0.93 3.65
C VAL A 392 5.87 0.79 4.66
N LEU A 393 7.13 0.86 4.21
CA LEU A 393 8.33 0.82 5.04
C LEU A 393 8.55 2.10 5.87
N GLY A 394 7.75 3.14 5.67
CA GLY A 394 7.83 4.42 6.37
C GLY A 394 8.90 5.39 5.83
N ASP A 395 9.55 5.06 4.71
CA ASP A 395 10.58 5.90 4.08
C ASP A 395 9.94 7.12 3.38
N PHE A 396 8.72 6.96 2.85
CA PHE A 396 7.96 8.01 2.19
C PHE A 396 6.55 8.17 2.78
N GLN A 397 5.91 9.28 2.46
CA GLN A 397 4.57 9.66 2.89
C GLN A 397 3.65 9.89 1.66
N GLY A 398 2.35 9.94 1.90
CA GLY A 398 1.32 10.07 0.87
C GLY A 398 0.48 8.81 0.72
N LYS A 399 -0.65 8.92 0.01
CA LYS A 399 -1.51 7.77 -0.29
C LYS A 399 -1.47 7.46 -1.77
N TRP A 400 -1.89 8.41 -2.60
CA TRP A 400 -1.91 8.25 -4.06
C TRP A 400 -0.57 8.61 -4.69
N TYR A 401 0.12 9.59 -4.12
CA TYR A 401 1.43 10.03 -4.57
C TYR A 401 2.46 9.77 -3.48
N THR A 402 3.72 10.00 -3.82
CA THR A 402 4.85 9.70 -2.93
C THR A 402 5.61 10.99 -2.65
N PHE A 403 5.82 11.30 -1.37
CA PHE A 403 6.53 12.49 -0.89
C PHE A 403 7.58 12.09 0.15
N PHE A 404 8.71 12.77 0.17
CA PHE A 404 9.66 12.65 1.29
C PHE A 404 9.04 13.17 2.60
N THR A 405 8.27 14.25 2.52
CA THR A 405 7.60 14.86 3.66
C THR A 405 6.37 15.63 3.21
N VAL A 406 5.31 15.57 4.03
CA VAL A 406 4.04 16.30 3.77
C VAL A 406 3.89 17.54 4.64
N LYS A 407 4.90 17.91 5.44
CA LYS A 407 4.85 19.06 6.35
C LYS A 407 4.44 20.37 5.64
N LYS A 408 5.03 20.63 4.47
CA LYS A 408 4.66 21.81 3.66
C LYS A 408 3.21 21.79 3.17
N ALA A 409 2.67 20.61 2.86
CA ALA A 409 1.27 20.47 2.48
C ALA A 409 0.35 20.76 3.68
N GLU A 410 0.69 20.26 4.87
CA GLU A 410 -0.05 20.55 6.11
C GLU A 410 0.02 22.04 6.49
N ASP A 411 1.17 22.69 6.28
CA ASP A 411 1.35 24.11 6.56
C ASP A 411 0.61 25.00 5.55
N SER A 412 0.69 24.68 4.26
CA SER A 412 -0.09 25.37 3.20
C SER A 412 -1.60 25.23 3.44
N TRP A 413 -2.04 24.03 3.82
CA TRP A 413 -3.44 23.80 4.18
C TRP A 413 -3.89 24.66 5.36
N ARG A 414 -3.09 24.76 6.44
CA ARG A 414 -3.43 25.63 7.58
C ARG A 414 -3.54 27.10 7.18
N LYS A 415 -2.64 27.58 6.31
CA LYS A 415 -2.73 28.96 5.80
C LYS A 415 -3.97 29.18 4.92
N PHE A 416 -4.28 28.23 4.05
CA PHE A 416 -5.51 28.25 3.25
C PHE A 416 -6.77 28.32 4.12
N LEU A 417 -6.84 27.53 5.19
CA LEU A 417 -7.97 27.58 6.12
C LEU A 417 -8.10 28.94 6.82
N ASN A 418 -6.98 29.50 7.27
CA ASN A 418 -6.96 30.84 7.84
C ASN A 418 -7.43 31.90 6.83
N TYR A 419 -7.01 31.79 5.57
CA TYR A 419 -7.46 32.66 4.48
C TYR A 419 -8.98 32.56 4.27
N LEU A 420 -9.54 31.35 4.22
CA LEU A 420 -10.98 31.17 4.08
C LEU A 420 -11.76 31.78 5.25
N MET A 421 -11.30 31.59 6.49
CA MET A 421 -12.00 32.08 7.67
C MET A 421 -11.86 33.59 7.88
N LYS A 422 -10.68 34.15 7.66
CA LYS A 422 -10.39 35.56 7.99
C LYS A 422 -10.61 36.50 6.81
N ASP A 423 -10.15 36.11 5.63
CA ASP A 423 -10.13 36.99 4.46
C ASP A 423 -11.39 36.80 3.60
N VAL A 424 -11.83 35.55 3.40
CA VAL A 424 -13.05 35.23 2.63
C VAL A 424 -14.29 35.14 3.52
N GLN A 425 -14.13 35.02 4.85
CA GLN A 425 -15.23 34.91 5.83
C GLN A 425 -16.22 33.77 5.54
N ILE A 426 -15.71 32.60 5.15
CA ILE A 426 -16.49 31.38 4.95
C ILE A 426 -16.67 30.62 6.27
N ASP A 427 -17.89 30.15 6.54
CA ASP A 427 -18.18 29.23 7.63
C ASP A 427 -17.74 27.80 7.28
N LEU A 428 -16.95 27.20 8.18
CA LEU A 428 -16.38 25.86 8.04
C LEU A 428 -17.07 24.85 8.98
N SER A 429 -18.28 25.15 9.45
CA SER A 429 -19.09 24.29 10.33
C SER A 429 -19.33 22.88 9.77
N PHE A 430 -19.28 22.69 8.44
CA PHE A 430 -19.35 21.39 7.77
C PHE A 430 -18.28 20.39 8.24
N TRP A 431 -17.19 20.82 8.90
CA TRP A 431 -16.24 19.89 9.53
C TRP A 431 -16.81 19.12 10.72
N SER A 432 -17.87 19.63 11.33
CA SER A 432 -18.60 18.90 12.37
C SER A 432 -19.56 17.87 11.77
N ASP A 433 -19.83 17.93 10.46
CA ASP A 433 -20.72 16.99 9.77
C ASP A 433 -19.99 15.65 9.49
N PRO A 434 -20.44 14.52 10.08
CA PRO A 434 -19.88 13.21 9.80
C PRO A 434 -20.01 12.80 8.32
N LYS A 435 -21.03 13.29 7.60
CA LYS A 435 -21.28 12.98 6.19
C LYS A 435 -20.14 13.47 5.31
N PHE A 436 -19.65 14.69 5.53
CA PHE A 436 -18.50 15.25 4.80
C PHE A 436 -17.28 14.31 4.89
N TRP A 437 -16.90 13.91 6.11
CA TRP A 437 -15.75 13.03 6.32
C TRP A 437 -15.95 11.65 5.70
N ARG A 438 -17.16 11.09 5.80
CA ARG A 438 -17.49 9.80 5.17
C ARG A 438 -17.31 9.87 3.66
N ASP A 439 -17.85 10.91 3.02
CA ASP A 439 -17.83 11.05 1.57
C ASP A 439 -16.40 11.36 1.08
N LEU A 440 -15.64 12.18 1.81
CA LEU A 440 -14.23 12.44 1.52
C LEU A 440 -13.36 11.18 1.65
N ARG A 441 -13.53 10.39 2.73
CA ARG A 441 -12.80 9.13 2.94
C ARG A 441 -13.13 8.10 1.86
N LYS A 442 -14.39 8.05 1.40
CA LYS A 442 -14.81 7.20 0.27
C LYS A 442 -14.13 7.61 -1.03
N LEU A 443 -14.08 8.91 -1.32
CA LEU A 443 -13.42 9.45 -2.52
C LEU A 443 -11.90 9.23 -2.48
N TYR A 444 -11.27 9.53 -1.34
CA TYR A 444 -9.83 9.43 -1.14
C TYR A 444 -9.34 7.99 -0.95
N LYS A 445 -10.22 7.06 -0.57
CA LYS A 445 -9.91 5.66 -0.24
C LYS A 445 -8.92 5.50 0.91
N ASP A 446 -8.99 6.39 1.90
CA ASP A 446 -8.21 6.29 3.13
C ASP A 446 -8.84 7.10 4.28
N ARG A 447 -8.34 6.90 5.49
CA ARG A 447 -8.69 7.72 6.66
C ARG A 447 -8.17 9.14 6.48
N VAL A 448 -9.09 10.09 6.57
CA VAL A 448 -8.79 11.53 6.56
C VAL A 448 -9.29 12.15 7.85
N VAL A 449 -8.42 12.95 8.47
CA VAL A 449 -8.69 13.80 9.64
C VAL A 449 -8.28 15.24 9.30
N ILE A 450 -8.55 16.21 10.17
CA ILE A 450 -8.27 17.63 9.90
C ILE A 450 -6.79 17.84 9.52
N GLU A 451 -5.88 17.21 10.25
CA GLU A 451 -4.44 17.32 10.03
C GLU A 451 -3.97 16.72 8.70
N THR A 452 -4.64 15.69 8.17
CA THR A 452 -4.29 15.04 6.90
C THR A 452 -5.13 15.48 5.71
N CYS A 453 -6.18 16.29 5.95
CA CYS A 453 -7.11 16.76 4.92
C CYS A 453 -6.40 17.53 3.81
N GLY A 454 -5.44 18.39 4.14
CA GLY A 454 -4.67 19.15 3.16
C GLY A 454 -3.87 18.29 2.17
N LEU A 455 -3.27 17.21 2.67
CA LEU A 455 -2.60 16.23 1.82
C LEU A 455 -3.60 15.52 0.92
N ALA A 456 -4.73 15.08 1.47
CA ALA A 456 -5.78 14.42 0.70
C ALA A 456 -6.31 15.33 -0.43
N MET A 457 -6.57 16.61 -0.14
CA MET A 457 -7.00 17.59 -1.14
C MET A 457 -5.94 17.84 -2.21
N LEU A 458 -4.67 17.95 -1.82
CA LEU A 458 -3.57 18.11 -2.76
C LEU A 458 -3.44 16.91 -3.72
N GLU A 459 -3.50 15.70 -3.18
CA GLU A 459 -3.44 14.48 -4.00
C GLU A 459 -4.68 14.32 -4.88
N LEU A 460 -5.88 14.64 -4.38
CA LEU A 460 -7.10 14.62 -5.20
C LEU A 460 -7.03 15.64 -6.34
N LEU A 461 -6.48 16.84 -6.10
CA LEU A 461 -6.21 17.81 -7.16
C LEU A 461 -5.21 17.28 -8.19
N ALA A 462 -4.10 16.68 -7.73
CA ALA A 462 -3.11 16.06 -8.61
C ALA A 462 -3.72 14.94 -9.47
N LYS A 463 -4.60 14.11 -8.89
CA LYS A 463 -5.34 13.07 -9.62
C LYS A 463 -6.29 13.68 -10.64
N LYS A 464 -7.04 14.72 -10.25
CA LYS A 464 -7.98 15.42 -11.14
C LYS A 464 -7.25 16.06 -12.32
N ARG A 465 -6.00 16.49 -12.12
CA ARG A 465 -5.11 17.00 -13.16
C ARG A 465 -4.26 15.90 -13.83
N VAL A 466 -4.43 14.64 -13.44
CA VAL A 466 -3.75 13.46 -14.00
C VAL A 466 -2.22 13.59 -13.98
N VAL A 467 -1.69 14.06 -12.86
CA VAL A 467 -0.26 13.95 -12.56
C VAL A 467 0.09 12.47 -12.39
N LEU A 468 1.20 12.02 -12.97
CA LEU A 468 1.64 10.62 -12.89
C LEU A 468 2.18 10.28 -11.49
N PRO A 469 1.94 9.08 -10.95
CA PRO A 469 2.45 8.64 -9.64
C PRO A 469 3.85 7.99 -9.71
N ASN A 470 4.67 8.32 -10.70
CA ASN A 470 5.88 7.54 -11.04
C ASN A 470 7.16 8.00 -10.32
N LYS A 471 7.07 8.94 -9.38
CA LYS A 471 8.24 9.46 -8.68
C LYS A 471 7.89 10.05 -7.32
N VAL A 472 8.95 10.35 -6.57
CA VAL A 472 8.83 11.13 -5.35
C VAL A 472 8.70 12.61 -5.71
N TYR A 473 7.68 13.26 -5.16
CA TYR A 473 7.38 14.67 -5.38
C TYR A 473 7.82 15.52 -4.20
N HIS A 474 8.34 16.71 -4.51
CA HIS A 474 8.37 17.82 -3.56
C HIS A 474 7.06 18.60 -3.64
N PHE A 475 6.63 19.17 -2.52
CA PHE A 475 5.37 19.94 -2.44
C PHE A 475 5.26 21.02 -3.54
N ASN A 476 6.26 21.89 -3.66
CA ASN A 476 6.25 22.98 -4.67
C ASN A 476 6.22 22.44 -6.10
N GLU A 477 6.90 21.32 -6.35
CA GLU A 477 6.88 20.68 -7.67
C GLU A 477 5.48 20.15 -8.01
N MET A 478 4.84 19.50 -7.04
CA MET A 478 3.47 18.99 -7.18
C MET A 478 2.50 20.14 -7.45
N VAL A 479 2.55 21.23 -6.67
CA VAL A 479 1.71 22.41 -6.88
C VAL A 479 1.95 23.03 -8.26
N GLY A 480 3.22 23.18 -8.66
CA GLY A 480 3.58 23.69 -9.99
C GLY A 480 3.01 22.84 -11.12
N ARG A 481 2.89 21.52 -10.94
CA ARG A 481 2.20 20.64 -11.90
C ARG A 481 0.70 20.83 -11.85
N ILE A 482 0.07 20.76 -10.68
CA ILE A 482 -1.38 20.93 -10.49
C ILE A 482 -1.89 22.23 -11.13
N CYS A 483 -1.12 23.32 -11.00
CA CYS A 483 -1.52 24.63 -11.51
C CYS A 483 -1.37 24.79 -13.03
N LYS A 484 -0.63 23.91 -13.71
CA LYS A 484 -0.50 23.93 -15.18
C LYS A 484 -1.77 23.33 -15.83
N GLU A 485 -2.30 24.01 -16.83
CA GLU A 485 -3.65 23.71 -17.36
C GLU A 485 -3.70 22.51 -18.32
N ASN A 486 -2.54 22.07 -18.86
CA ASN A 486 -2.45 20.98 -19.86
C ASN A 486 -1.47 19.87 -19.43
N ILE A 487 -1.84 19.03 -18.46
CA ILE A 487 -0.97 17.92 -18.01
C ILE A 487 -1.10 16.67 -18.89
N LEU A 488 -2.26 16.40 -19.49
CA LEU A 488 -2.50 15.21 -20.30
C LEU A 488 -2.31 15.48 -21.79
N THR A 489 -1.08 15.30 -22.28
CA THR A 489 -0.78 15.23 -23.71
C THR A 489 -0.81 13.77 -24.21
N LYS A 490 -0.88 13.55 -25.53
CA LYS A 490 -0.66 12.21 -26.12
C LYS A 490 0.68 11.61 -25.68
N ASP A 491 1.69 12.44 -25.45
CA ASP A 491 3.00 12.01 -24.95
C ASP A 491 2.96 11.52 -23.49
N SER A 492 2.08 12.10 -22.67
CA SER A 492 1.85 11.63 -21.30
C SER A 492 1.21 10.24 -21.29
N LEU A 493 0.26 9.98 -22.21
CA LEU A 493 -0.31 8.63 -22.38
C LEU A 493 0.74 7.61 -22.84
N ARG A 494 1.61 8.01 -23.79
CA ARG A 494 2.74 7.16 -24.20
C ARG A 494 3.59 6.79 -22.99
N SER A 495 3.93 7.74 -22.12
CA SER A 495 4.77 7.46 -20.93
C SER A 495 4.23 6.39 -19.95
N ILE A 496 2.91 6.14 -19.97
CA ILE A 496 2.26 5.14 -19.10
C ILE A 496 2.32 3.73 -19.74
N GLY A 497 2.33 3.65 -21.07
CA GLY A 497 2.22 2.41 -21.83
C GLY A 497 0.78 2.07 -22.21
N GLN A 498 0.52 0.79 -22.49
CA GLN A 498 -0.80 0.32 -22.93
C GLN A 498 -1.85 0.39 -21.81
N LEU A 499 -2.91 1.16 -22.05
CA LEU A 499 -4.05 1.27 -21.13
C LEU A 499 -5.05 0.13 -21.31
N ASN A 500 -5.69 -0.27 -20.22
CA ASN A 500 -6.81 -1.22 -20.26
C ASN A 500 -8.15 -0.53 -20.62
N ALA A 501 -9.21 -1.32 -20.81
CA ALA A 501 -10.52 -0.83 -21.20
C ALA A 501 -11.11 0.21 -20.22
N GLU A 502 -10.94 -0.03 -18.92
CA GLU A 502 -11.51 0.82 -17.87
C GLU A 502 -10.80 2.18 -17.80
N GLU A 503 -9.48 2.20 -17.99
CA GLU A 503 -8.66 3.42 -18.09
C GLU A 503 -9.04 4.24 -19.32
N TRP A 504 -9.21 3.59 -20.48
CA TRP A 504 -9.69 4.24 -21.70
C TRP A 504 -11.05 4.90 -21.51
N GLN A 505 -11.99 4.22 -20.84
CA GLN A 505 -13.32 4.76 -20.55
C GLN A 505 -13.23 5.97 -19.62
N LYS A 506 -12.45 5.88 -18.53
CA LYS A 506 -12.23 6.99 -17.58
C LYS A 506 -11.64 8.21 -18.29
N PHE A 507 -10.69 7.99 -19.19
CA PHE A 507 -10.08 9.05 -19.99
C PHE A 507 -11.11 9.75 -20.90
N GLN A 508 -11.98 9.01 -21.58
CA GLN A 508 -13.04 9.62 -22.41
C GLN A 508 -14.05 10.42 -21.59
N ILE A 509 -14.45 9.91 -20.42
CA ILE A 509 -15.37 10.62 -19.52
C ILE A 509 -14.72 11.92 -19.04
N TYR A 510 -13.43 11.88 -18.68
CA TYR A 510 -12.67 13.07 -18.30
C TYR A 510 -12.68 14.14 -19.39
N GLN A 511 -12.35 13.75 -20.64
CA GLN A 511 -12.38 14.68 -21.78
C GLN A 511 -13.76 15.34 -21.98
N LYS A 512 -14.84 14.58 -21.84
CA LYS A 512 -16.21 15.11 -21.99
C LYS A 512 -16.62 16.08 -20.88
N LYS A 513 -16.17 15.84 -19.64
CA LYS A 513 -16.54 16.66 -18.47
C LYS A 513 -15.65 17.88 -18.26
N GLN A 514 -14.49 17.94 -18.92
CA GLN A 514 -13.49 18.99 -18.73
C GLN A 514 -14.06 20.41 -18.89
N LYS A 515 -14.89 20.64 -19.92
CA LYS A 515 -15.48 21.97 -20.18
C LYS A 515 -16.37 22.44 -19.02
N VAL A 516 -17.27 21.58 -18.55
CA VAL A 516 -18.19 21.87 -17.43
C VAL A 516 -17.41 22.15 -16.14
N GLU A 517 -16.34 21.37 -15.89
CA GLU A 517 -15.49 21.61 -14.72
C GLU A 517 -14.73 22.94 -14.79
N GLN A 518 -14.24 23.31 -15.98
CA GLN A 518 -13.57 24.60 -16.21
C GLN A 518 -14.54 25.77 -16.01
N GLU A 519 -15.78 25.67 -16.49
CA GLU A 519 -16.83 26.68 -16.28
C GLU A 519 -17.18 26.85 -14.80
N LYS A 520 -17.34 25.75 -14.06
CA LYS A 520 -17.54 25.78 -12.61
C LYS A 520 -16.36 26.43 -11.88
N GLN A 521 -15.12 26.07 -12.28
CA GLN A 521 -13.91 26.66 -11.72
C GLN A 521 -13.85 28.18 -11.96
N ALA A 522 -14.09 28.62 -13.19
CA ALA A 522 -14.10 30.04 -13.55
C ALA A 522 -15.16 30.82 -12.77
N THR A 523 -16.35 30.22 -12.60
CA THR A 523 -17.44 30.81 -11.82
C THR A 523 -17.03 31.02 -10.37
N LEU A 524 -16.49 30.01 -9.70
CA LEU A 524 -16.05 30.12 -8.31
C LEU A 524 -14.89 31.11 -8.15
N PHE A 525 -13.95 31.15 -9.09
CA PHE A 525 -12.84 32.13 -9.06
C PHE A 525 -13.37 33.57 -9.17
N ARG A 526 -14.37 33.81 -10.02
CA ARG A 526 -15.03 35.11 -10.13
C ARG A 526 -15.73 35.49 -8.82
N LEU A 527 -16.46 34.57 -8.20
CA LEU A 527 -17.15 34.82 -6.93
C LEU A 527 -16.18 35.21 -5.81
N ILE A 528 -15.00 34.56 -5.73
CA ILE A 528 -13.94 34.93 -4.77
C ILE A 528 -13.42 36.34 -5.04
N ARG A 529 -13.08 36.66 -6.29
CA ARG A 529 -12.54 37.98 -6.66
C ARG A 529 -13.52 39.12 -6.40
N ASN A 530 -14.81 38.86 -6.64
CA ASN A 530 -15.89 39.81 -6.41
C ASN A 530 -16.34 39.89 -4.94
N LYS A 531 -15.76 39.09 -4.04
CA LYS A 531 -16.16 38.98 -2.63
C LYS A 531 -17.65 38.62 -2.45
N GLU A 532 -18.18 37.77 -3.33
CA GLU A 532 -19.57 37.28 -3.29
C GLU A 532 -19.72 36.11 -2.29
N ASN A 533 -19.39 36.36 -1.02
CA ASN A 533 -19.20 35.33 0.01
C ASN A 533 -20.45 34.46 0.26
N ALA A 534 -21.66 35.03 0.22
CA ALA A 534 -22.90 34.27 0.41
C ALA A 534 -23.12 33.20 -0.68
N LYS A 535 -22.77 33.51 -1.95
CA LYS A 535 -22.87 32.55 -3.06
C LYS A 535 -21.79 31.48 -2.98
N LEU A 536 -20.60 31.85 -2.50
CA LEU A 536 -19.54 30.89 -2.20
C LEU A 536 -19.95 29.92 -1.09
N GLN A 537 -20.53 30.43 0.00
CA GLN A 537 -21.03 29.61 1.10
C GLN A 537 -22.10 28.63 0.59
N SER A 538 -23.10 29.12 -0.16
CA SER A 538 -24.13 28.26 -0.75
C SER A 538 -23.56 27.17 -1.65
N SER A 539 -22.51 27.47 -2.42
CA SER A 539 -21.82 26.48 -3.25
C SER A 539 -21.05 25.44 -2.41
N LEU A 540 -20.50 25.85 -1.27
CA LEU A 540 -19.80 24.99 -0.34
C LEU A 540 -20.77 24.06 0.40
N ASP A 541 -21.91 24.57 0.84
CA ASP A 541 -22.94 23.77 1.52
C ASP A 541 -23.54 22.71 0.58
N ALA A 542 -23.74 23.06 -0.69
CA ALA A 542 -24.28 22.14 -1.70
C ALA A 542 -23.28 21.05 -2.11
N GLN A 543 -22.01 21.40 -2.33
CA GLN A 543 -20.97 20.49 -2.84
C GLN A 543 -19.62 20.73 -2.14
N PRO A 544 -19.49 20.35 -0.85
CA PRO A 544 -18.39 20.80 0.00
C PRO A 544 -17.02 20.36 -0.50
N ILE A 545 -16.88 19.10 -0.92
CA ILE A 545 -15.59 18.56 -1.38
C ILE A 545 -15.15 19.24 -2.69
N ASP A 546 -16.04 19.30 -3.69
CA ASP A 546 -15.71 19.87 -5.00
C ASP A 546 -15.43 21.37 -4.92
N THR A 547 -16.25 22.11 -4.17
CA THR A 547 -16.05 23.55 -3.97
C THR A 547 -14.74 23.79 -3.25
N LEU A 548 -14.44 23.04 -2.16
CA LEU A 548 -13.20 23.19 -1.41
C LEU A 548 -11.94 22.85 -2.24
N LEU A 549 -12.00 21.84 -3.11
CA LEU A 549 -10.92 21.54 -4.07
C LEU A 549 -10.64 22.74 -4.99
N ILE A 550 -11.69 23.37 -5.53
CA ILE A 550 -11.56 24.53 -6.42
C ILE A 550 -11.03 25.75 -5.67
N LEU A 551 -11.53 26.01 -4.46
CA LEU A 551 -11.03 27.09 -3.60
C LEU A 551 -9.55 26.87 -3.23
N TYR A 552 -9.15 25.64 -2.93
CA TYR A 552 -7.76 25.33 -2.62
C TYR A 552 -6.87 25.48 -3.86
N LEU A 553 -7.34 25.07 -5.03
CA LEU A 553 -6.64 25.33 -6.29
C LEU A 553 -6.46 26.83 -6.55
N TYR A 554 -7.47 27.66 -6.28
CA TYR A 554 -7.36 29.12 -6.39
C TYR A 554 -6.23 29.65 -5.51
N TYR A 555 -6.26 29.28 -4.23
CA TYR A 555 -5.23 29.66 -3.25
C TYR A 555 -3.82 29.24 -3.69
N LEU A 556 -3.68 27.99 -4.15
CA LEU A 556 -2.40 27.47 -4.64
C LEU A 556 -1.90 28.21 -5.90
N LYS A 557 -2.79 28.72 -6.76
CA LYS A 557 -2.39 29.54 -7.92
C LYS A 557 -1.87 30.91 -7.47
N GLU A 558 -2.58 31.58 -6.56
CA GLU A 558 -2.22 32.91 -6.05
C GLU A 558 -0.90 32.91 -5.25
N GLU A 559 -0.59 31.83 -4.52
CA GLU A 559 0.67 31.73 -3.77
C GLU A 559 1.93 31.56 -4.65
N GLN A 560 1.79 31.15 -5.91
CA GLN A 560 2.95 30.86 -6.76
C GLN A 560 3.61 32.14 -7.32
N GLN A 561 4.94 32.21 -7.27
CA GLN A 561 5.73 33.39 -7.67
C GLN A 561 5.48 33.87 -9.12
N TRP A 562 5.06 33.01 -10.05
CA TRP A 562 4.74 33.43 -11.42
C TRP A 562 3.44 34.27 -11.50
N HIS A 563 2.55 34.18 -10.51
CA HIS A 563 1.43 35.12 -10.34
C HIS A 563 1.88 36.43 -9.67
N LYS A 564 2.91 36.42 -8.81
CA LYS A 564 3.47 37.65 -8.22
C LYS A 564 4.23 38.52 -9.23
N ASN A 565 4.68 37.94 -10.35
CA ASN A 565 5.27 38.69 -11.47
C ASN A 565 4.23 39.24 -12.46
N PHE A 566 2.95 38.91 -12.30
CA PHE A 566 1.87 39.72 -12.83
C PHE A 566 1.36 40.61 -11.72
N LEU A 567 1.99 41.78 -11.58
CA LEU A 567 1.32 42.94 -11.02
C LEU A 567 -0.01 43.09 -11.77
N MET A 568 -1.13 42.65 -11.18
CA MET A 568 -2.41 43.32 -11.41
C MET A 568 -2.26 44.71 -10.77
N LYS A 569 -1.59 45.60 -11.51
CA LYS A 569 -1.78 47.04 -11.37
C LYS A 569 -3.02 47.41 -12.17
N SER A 570 -3.79 48.31 -11.56
CA SER A 570 -5.10 48.90 -11.89
C SER A 570 -6.29 47.97 -11.75
#